data_AF-A0A4Q3FVB2-F1
#
_entry.id   AF-A0A4Q3FVB2-F1
#
_cell.length_a   1.000
_cell.length_b   1.000
_cell.length_c   1.000
_cell.angle_alpha   90.00
_cell.angle_beta   90.00
_cell.angle_gamma   90.00
#
_symmetry.space_group_name_H-M   'P 1'
#
loop_
_entity.id
_entity.type
_entity.pdbx_description
1 polymer ?
#
loop_
_entity_poly.entity_id
_entity_poly.type
_entity_poly.pdbx_seq_one_letter_code
_entity_poly.pdbx_strand_id
1 'polypeptide(L)' 'RYSRVQNMVAQMDSEGFGNCTNTAACEAECPKEIKLTNIARMNGDFLTAKFFKSEEAHA' A
#
# COMPACT_ATOMS: atom_id res chain seq x y z
N ARG A 1 -10.05 -5.48 4.74
CA ARG A 1 -9.55 -4.70 3.57
C ARG A 1 -8.78 -3.47 4.05
N TYR A 2 -9.44 -2.52 4.73
CA TYR A 2 -8.83 -1.30 5.26
C TYR A 2 -7.77 -1.58 6.35
N SER A 3 -8.10 -2.39 7.35
CA SER A 3 -7.15 -2.88 8.36
C SER A 3 -5.94 -3.59 7.76
N ARG A 4 -6.17 -4.46 6.76
CA ARG A 4 -5.09 -5.14 6.01
C ARG A 4 -4.11 -4.15 5.37
N VAL A 5 -4.60 -3.09 4.71
CA VAL A 5 -3.69 -2.13 4.04
C VAL A 5 -2.98 -1.22 5.03
N GLN A 6 -3.58 -0.91 6.19
CA GLN A 6 -2.89 -0.22 7.28
C GLN A 6 -1.72 -1.07 7.80
N ASN A 7 -1.96 -2.37 8.05
CA ASN A 7 -0.91 -3.30 8.48
C ASN A 7 0.18 -3.49 7.42
N MET A 8 -0.19 -3.52 6.14
CA MET A 8 0.80 -3.57 5.06
C MET A 8 1.71 -2.34 5.04
N VAL A 9 1.14 -1.14 5.16
CA VAL A 9 1.93 0.10 5.15
C VAL A 9 2.80 0.19 6.41
N ALA A 10 2.28 -0.17 7.58
CA ALA A 10 3.08 -0.22 8.80
C ALA A 10 4.29 -1.16 8.67
N GLN A 11 4.13 -2.30 8.00
CA GLN A 11 5.24 -3.20 7.70
C GLN A 11 6.21 -2.60 6.67
N MET A 12 5.70 -1.95 5.62
CA MET A 12 6.55 -1.26 4.63
C MET A 12 7.40 -0.16 5.26
N ASP A 13 6.84 0.59 6.21
CA ASP A 13 7.56 1.63 6.95
C ASP A 13 8.62 1.02 7.88
N SER A 14 8.32 -0.09 8.57
CA SER A 14 9.28 -0.78 9.43
C SER A 14 10.44 -1.41 8.65
N GLU A 15 10.19 -1.86 7.42
CA GLU A 15 11.18 -2.39 6.49
C GLU A 15 11.89 -1.30 5.65
N GLY A 16 11.42 -0.05 5.72
CA GLY A 16 12.02 1.07 4.99
C GLY A 16 11.78 1.04 3.47
N PHE A 17 10.73 0.36 3.00
CA PHE A 17 10.42 0.24 1.56
C PHE A 17 9.99 1.55 0.93
N GLY A 18 9.45 2.48 1.73
CA GLY A 18 8.96 3.76 1.26
C GLY A 18 7.69 3.66 0.41
N ASN A 19 7.38 4.76 -0.29
CA ASN A 19 6.14 4.92 -1.04
C ASN A 19 6.36 4.77 -2.55
N CYS A 20 5.29 4.39 -3.27
CA CYS A 20 5.30 4.33 -4.73
C CYS A 20 5.62 5.71 -5.35
N THR A 21 6.60 5.76 -6.25
CA THR A 21 7.01 6.95 -7.02
C THR A 21 6.40 7.02 -8.43
N ASN A 22 5.55 6.06 -8.79
CA ASN A 22 4.94 5.91 -10.12
C ASN A 22 5.93 5.68 -11.27
N THR A 23 7.12 5.14 -11.00
CA THR A 23 8.10 4.74 -12.05
C THR A 23 7.66 3.50 -12.84
N ALA A 24 6.70 2.72 -12.33
CA ALA A 24 6.17 1.48 -12.92
C ALA A 24 7.20 0.33 -13.08
N ALA A 25 8.39 0.43 -12.47
CA ALA A 25 9.40 -0.64 -12.49
C ALA A 25 8.88 -1.96 -11.88
N CYS A 26 8.09 -1.86 -10.81
CA CYS A 26 7.53 -3.04 -10.13
C CYS A 26 6.60 -3.88 -11.03
N GLU A 27 5.84 -3.28 -11.95
CA GLU A 27 5.02 -4.02 -12.91
C GLU A 27 5.88 -4.60 -14.04
N ALA A 28 6.86 -3.84 -14.53
CA ALA A 28 7.74 -4.25 -15.62
C ALA A 28 8.64 -5.44 -15.25
N GLU A 29 9.11 -5.50 -14.00
CA GLU A 29 10.03 -6.53 -13.52
C GLU A 29 9.32 -7.73 -12.89
N CYS A 30 8.01 -7.65 -12.63
CA CYS A 30 7.31 -8.70 -11.89
C CYS A 30 7.22 -10.01 -12.70
N PRO A 31 7.84 -11.11 -12.26
CA PRO A 31 7.73 -12.40 -12.95
C PRO A 31 6.35 -13.05 -12.83
N LYS A 32 5.45 -12.44 -12.05
CA LYS A 32 4.06 -12.85 -11.84
C LYS A 32 3.06 -11.91 -12.52
N GLU A 33 3.55 -10.98 -13.33
CA GLU A 33 2.72 -10.06 -14.12
C GLU A 33 1.71 -9.26 -13.28
N ILE A 34 2.09 -8.93 -12.05
CA ILE A 34 1.26 -8.14 -11.14
C ILE A 34 1.13 -6.73 -11.72
N LYS A 35 -0.11 -6.34 -12.00
CA LYS A 35 -0.44 -5.02 -12.55
C LYS A 35 -0.29 -3.92 -11.50
N LEU A 36 0.16 -2.73 -11.92
CA LEU A 36 0.26 -1.55 -11.06
C LEU A 36 -1.08 -1.13 -10.44
N THR A 37 -2.19 -1.52 -11.06
CA THR A 37 -3.55 -1.32 -10.53
C THR A 37 -3.77 -1.95 -9.14
N ASN A 38 -3.00 -2.99 -8.79
CA ASN A 38 -3.02 -3.55 -7.43
C ASN A 38 -2.46 -2.57 -6.39
N ILE A 39 -1.36 -1.89 -6.72
CA ILE A 39 -0.75 -0.86 -5.86
C ILE A 39 -1.66 0.38 -5.81
N ALA A 40 -2.23 0.79 -6.95
CA ALA A 40 -3.18 1.89 -6.99
C ALA A 40 -4.41 1.63 -6.08
N ARG A 41 -4.96 0.41 -6.14
CA ARG A 41 -6.06 -0.01 -5.25
C ARG A 41 -5.63 0.00 -3.78
N MET A 42 -4.45 -0.52 -3.45
CA MET A 42 -3.91 -0.51 -2.09
C MET A 42 -3.78 0.92 -1.54
N ASN A 43 -3.23 1.84 -2.33
CA ASN A 43 -3.07 3.24 -1.94
C ASN A 43 -4.43 3.93 -1.73
N GLY A 44 -5.42 3.67 -2.60
CA GLY A 44 -6.78 4.18 -2.43
C GLY A 44 -7.47 3.65 -1.18
N ASP A 45 -7.26 2.36 -0.86
CA ASP A 45 -7.77 1.75 0.35
C ASP A 45 -7.11 2.34 1.60
N PHE A 46 -5.81 2.58 1.55
CA PHE A 46 -5.07 3.18 2.66
C PHE A 46 -5.50 4.62 2.91
N LEU A 47 -5.69 5.40 1.84
CA LEU A 47 -6.24 6.75 1.91
C LEU A 47 -7.63 6.74 2.56
N THR A 48 -8.50 5.83 2.09
CA THR A 48 -9.86 5.68 2.64
C THR A 48 -9.84 5.26 4.11
N ALA A 49 -8.95 4.35 4.48
CA ALA A 49 -8.75 3.94 5.87
C ALA A 49 -8.34 5.14 6.73
N LYS A 50 -7.34 5.91 6.28
CA LYS A 50 -6.80 7.06 7.01
C LYS A 50 -7.83 8.16 7.25
N PHE A 51 -8.73 8.42 6.30
CA PHE A 51 -9.70 9.53 6.41
C PHE A 51 -11.10 9.14 6.88
N PHE A 52 -11.53 7.90 6.62
CA PHE A 52 -12.94 7.51 6.84
C PHE A 52 -13.12 6.23 7.63
N LYS A 53 -12.08 5.39 7.76
CA LYS A 53 -12.16 4.07 8.40
C LYS A 53 -10.89 3.81 9.22
N SER A 54 -10.69 4.64 10.23
CA SER A 54 -9.59 4.50 11.18
C SER A 54 -9.91 3.42 12.19
N GLU A 55 -9.30 2.24 12.07
CA GLU A 55 -8.97 1.47 13.27
C GLU A 55 -7.76 2.17 13.89
N GLU A 56 -7.94 2.74 15.08
CA GLU A 56 -6.89 3.35 15.89
C GLU A 56 -5.72 2.38 16.06
N ALA A 57 -4.56 2.71 15.48
CA ALA A 57 -3.25 2.17 15.81
C ALA A 57 -2.24 3.13 15.17
N HIS A 58 -1.49 3.95 15.89
CA HIS A 58 -0.72 3.65 17.09
C HIS A 58 -0.58 4.92 17.96
N ALA A 59 -0.87 4.74 19.25
CA ALA A 59 -0.16 5.45 20.31
C ALA A 59 1.32 5.03 20.31
#